data_AF-A0A2U9IBZ7-F1
#
_entry.id   AF-A0A2U9IBZ7-F1
#
_cell.length_a   1.000
_cell.length_b   1.000
_cell.length_c   1.000
_cell.angle_alpha   90.00
_cell.angle_beta   90.00
_cell.angle_gamma   90.00
#
_symmetry.space_group_name_H-M   'P 1'
#
loop_
_entity.id
_entity.type
_entity.pdbx_description
1 polymer ?
#
loop_
_entity_poly.entity_id
_entity_poly.type
_entity_poly.pdbx_seq_one_letter_code
_entity_poly.pdbx_strand_id
1 'polypeptide(L)'
;MEASSLSKLAKNTAITKIIDIAKKYCEENHLVPILSFYLEDNLLTSLVKDLEPILKNIFKQYGYDRSIFIKKAEEVLDNAKREDIIEFPYYAIPISEESEITFVENNLVPAKAIVNKGTFRFIFMPYPSYSSLNEAISKQGEDDVLVTFENGKIVNIEKKRSIFMESKSVDKVVEADKVIINLTPTLDTFLIPSIIAMNVKLLENKVIIKKNNESLSYEILSGKVDSNEVIKGNTLDSTTKASIYYDFKKKTIIQENIIDGILNKMPI
;
A
#
# COMPACT_ATOMS: atom_id res chain seq x y z
N MET A 1 9.57 6.36 -21.27
CA MET A 1 8.38 7.00 -20.68
C MET A 1 8.69 7.24 -19.22
N GLU A 2 8.46 8.44 -18.71
CA GLU A 2 8.78 8.81 -17.33
C GLU A 2 7.53 8.71 -16.44
N ALA A 3 7.74 8.32 -15.18
CA ALA A 3 6.70 8.28 -14.16
C ALA A 3 6.39 9.70 -13.65
N SER A 4 5.13 9.95 -13.30
CA SER A 4 4.55 11.27 -13.04
C SER A 4 3.80 11.37 -11.72
N SER A 5 3.61 10.27 -10.97
CA SER A 5 2.97 10.24 -9.65
C SER A 5 3.52 11.32 -8.71
N LEU A 6 4.85 11.34 -8.52
CA LEU A 6 5.51 12.28 -7.61
C LEU A 6 5.46 13.73 -8.11
N SER A 7 5.56 13.96 -9.43
CA SER A 7 5.49 15.32 -9.99
C SER A 7 4.07 15.90 -9.92
N LYS A 8 3.04 15.06 -10.02
CA LYS A 8 1.64 15.48 -9.83
C LYS A 8 1.36 15.87 -8.37
N LEU A 9 1.88 15.11 -7.41
CA LEU A 9 1.80 15.44 -5.98
C LEU A 9 2.58 16.71 -5.63
N ALA A 10 3.70 17.00 -6.33
CA ALA A 10 4.57 18.14 -6.05
C ALA A 10 3.93 19.51 -6.29
N LYS A 11 2.72 19.55 -6.88
CA LYS A 11 1.92 20.77 -6.97
C LYS A 11 1.47 21.27 -5.59
N ASN A 12 1.45 20.40 -4.58
CA ASN A 12 1.19 20.80 -3.20
C ASN A 12 2.50 21.12 -2.47
N THR A 13 2.70 22.40 -2.14
CA THR A 13 3.92 22.91 -1.52
C THR A 13 4.14 22.42 -0.09
N ALA A 14 3.09 21.96 0.60
CA ALA A 14 3.19 21.46 1.98
C ALA A 14 3.99 20.14 2.08
N ILE A 15 4.08 19.37 0.98
CA ILE A 15 4.69 18.03 0.98
C ILE A 15 5.94 17.92 0.12
N THR A 16 6.49 19.04 -0.38
CA THR A 16 7.68 19.05 -1.26
C THR A 16 8.86 18.29 -0.65
N LYS A 17 9.13 18.49 0.65
CA LYS A 17 10.22 17.77 1.35
C LYS A 17 10.04 16.25 1.28
N ILE A 18 8.82 15.77 1.49
CA ILE A 18 8.50 14.33 1.51
C ILE A 18 8.67 13.74 0.11
N ILE A 19 8.29 14.50 -0.93
CA ILE A 19 8.48 14.12 -2.32
C ILE A 19 9.96 14.04 -2.69
N ASP A 20 10.76 15.01 -2.26
CA ASP A 20 12.20 15.01 -2.53
C ASP A 20 12.92 13.85 -1.83
N ILE A 21 12.52 13.51 -0.59
CA ILE A 21 12.99 12.31 0.10
C ILE A 21 12.62 11.05 -0.70
N ALA A 22 11.38 10.94 -1.17
CA ALA A 22 10.93 9.79 -1.94
C ALA A 22 11.68 9.66 -3.29
N LYS A 23 11.92 10.77 -4.00
CA LYS A 23 12.71 10.79 -5.24
C LYS A 23 14.13 10.33 -5.01
N LYS A 24 14.80 10.89 -4.00
CA LYS A 24 16.16 10.50 -3.61
C LYS A 24 16.23 9.00 -3.29
N TYR A 25 15.27 8.50 -2.51
CA TYR A 25 15.18 7.06 -2.21
C TYR A 25 15.04 6.22 -3.49
N CYS A 26 14.22 6.65 -4.46
CA CYS A 26 14.08 5.96 -5.75
C CYS A 26 15.39 5.92 -6.54
N GLU A 27 16.11 7.05 -6.60
CA GLU A 27 17.38 7.16 -7.31
C GLU A 27 18.44 6.25 -6.70
N GLU A 28 18.62 6.31 -5.38
CA GLU A 28 19.60 5.51 -4.63
C GLU A 28 19.31 4.01 -4.72
N ASN A 29 18.04 3.61 -4.80
CA ASN A 29 17.62 2.21 -4.83
C ASN A 29 17.25 1.72 -6.23
N HIS A 30 17.45 2.51 -7.29
CA HIS A 30 17.05 2.22 -8.66
C HIS A 30 15.60 1.71 -8.76
N LEU A 31 14.65 2.50 -8.26
CA LEU A 31 13.21 2.23 -8.29
C LEU A 31 12.50 3.21 -9.22
N VAL A 32 11.39 2.78 -9.82
CA VAL A 32 10.51 3.65 -10.59
C VAL A 32 9.59 4.43 -9.63
N PRO A 33 9.53 5.77 -9.69
CA PRO A 33 8.81 6.60 -8.73
C PRO A 33 7.29 6.65 -9.00
N ILE A 34 6.64 5.49 -9.00
CA ILE A 34 5.18 5.34 -9.16
C ILE A 34 4.55 5.08 -7.80
N LEU A 35 3.47 5.80 -7.49
CA LEU A 35 2.62 5.52 -6.33
C LEU A 35 1.32 4.82 -6.75
N SER A 36 0.75 5.27 -7.85
CA SER A 36 -0.45 4.69 -8.42
C SER A 36 -0.46 4.89 -9.94
N PHE A 37 -0.78 3.84 -10.68
CA PHE A 37 -1.02 3.88 -12.11
C PHE A 37 -2.15 4.84 -12.51
N TYR A 38 -3.11 5.13 -11.61
CA TYR A 38 -4.13 6.13 -11.90
C TYR A 38 -3.57 7.55 -12.08
N LEU A 39 -2.37 7.81 -11.55
CA LEU A 39 -1.66 9.07 -11.71
C LEU A 39 -0.75 9.08 -12.94
N GLU A 40 -0.66 7.99 -13.72
CA GLU A 40 0.32 7.84 -14.80
C GLU A 40 -0.33 7.89 -16.19
N ASP A 41 -0.56 9.07 -16.77
CA ASP A 41 -1.38 9.21 -18.00
C ASP A 41 -0.95 8.31 -19.17
N ASN A 42 0.34 8.32 -19.47
CA ASN A 42 0.91 7.55 -20.57
C ASN A 42 0.97 6.05 -20.26
N LEU A 43 1.35 5.70 -19.02
CA LEU A 43 1.49 4.30 -18.61
C LEU A 43 0.11 3.64 -18.47
N LEU A 44 -0.86 4.37 -17.92
CA LEU A 44 -2.26 4.00 -17.85
C LEU A 44 -2.84 3.72 -19.24
N THR A 45 -2.61 4.62 -20.19
CA THR A 45 -3.08 4.44 -21.57
C THR A 45 -2.42 3.22 -22.23
N SER A 46 -1.13 3.00 -21.99
CA SER A 46 -0.41 1.82 -22.49
C SER A 46 -0.98 0.54 -21.91
N LEU A 47 -1.11 0.47 -20.58
CA LEU A 47 -1.65 -0.68 -19.86
C LEU A 47 -3.05 -1.05 -20.37
N VAL A 48 -3.94 -0.06 -20.56
CA VAL A 48 -5.29 -0.32 -21.07
C VAL A 48 -5.28 -0.86 -22.49
N LYS A 49 -4.37 -0.37 -23.36
CA LYS A 49 -4.20 -0.92 -24.72
C LYS A 49 -3.74 -2.38 -24.67
N ASP A 50 -2.82 -2.71 -23.78
CA ASP A 50 -2.30 -4.07 -23.61
C ASP A 50 -3.37 -5.03 -23.06
N LEU A 51 -4.29 -4.53 -22.22
CA LEU A 51 -5.42 -5.30 -21.69
C LEU A 51 -6.61 -5.41 -22.66
N GLU A 52 -6.72 -4.53 -23.66
CA GLU A 52 -7.86 -4.49 -24.60
C GLU A 52 -8.13 -5.83 -25.31
N PRO A 53 -7.14 -6.57 -25.83
CA PRO A 53 -7.38 -7.85 -26.50
C PRO A 53 -7.99 -8.91 -25.57
N ILE A 54 -7.73 -8.81 -24.26
CA ILE A 54 -8.16 -9.77 -23.25
C ILE A 54 -9.53 -9.38 -22.69
N LEU A 55 -9.68 -8.12 -22.25
CA LEU A 55 -10.81 -7.70 -21.42
C LEU A 55 -11.99 -7.10 -22.20
N LYS A 56 -11.81 -6.73 -23.48
CA LYS A 56 -12.84 -6.03 -24.27
C LYS A 56 -14.17 -6.77 -24.32
N ASN A 57 -14.16 -8.09 -24.51
CA ASN A 57 -15.39 -8.87 -24.60
C ASN A 57 -16.09 -8.99 -23.23
N ILE A 58 -15.31 -9.15 -22.17
CA ILE A 58 -15.80 -9.17 -20.79
C ILE A 58 -16.45 -7.83 -20.45
N PHE A 59 -15.81 -6.72 -20.83
CA PHE A 59 -16.35 -5.38 -20.57
C PHE A 59 -17.63 -5.10 -21.34
N LYS A 60 -17.74 -5.57 -22.59
CA LYS A 60 -18.99 -5.47 -23.35
C LYS A 60 -20.15 -6.20 -22.67
N GLN A 61 -19.87 -7.36 -22.07
CA GLN A 61 -20.88 -8.20 -21.44
C GLN A 61 -21.24 -7.73 -20.03
N TYR A 62 -20.25 -7.39 -19.21
CA TYR A 62 -20.40 -7.16 -17.77
C TYR A 62 -20.08 -5.72 -17.33
N GLY A 63 -19.68 -4.84 -18.24
CA GLY A 63 -19.30 -3.46 -17.93
C GLY A 63 -20.43 -2.58 -17.39
N TYR A 64 -21.64 -3.12 -17.19
CA TYR A 64 -22.72 -2.44 -16.48
C TYR A 64 -22.53 -2.45 -14.95
N ASP A 65 -21.77 -3.43 -14.41
CA ASP A 65 -21.51 -3.57 -12.98
C ASP A 65 -20.00 -3.80 -12.74
N ARG A 66 -19.39 -2.92 -11.94
CA ARG A 66 -17.94 -2.95 -11.68
C ARG A 66 -17.50 -4.23 -10.98
N SER A 67 -18.26 -4.68 -9.99
CA SER A 67 -17.91 -5.85 -9.17
C SER A 67 -18.01 -7.14 -9.98
N ILE A 68 -19.08 -7.29 -10.77
CA ILE A 68 -19.25 -8.44 -11.67
C ILE A 68 -18.17 -8.43 -12.75
N PHE A 69 -17.88 -7.26 -13.35
CA PHE A 69 -16.81 -7.14 -14.33
C PHE A 69 -15.46 -7.55 -13.76
N ILE A 70 -15.05 -7.03 -12.60
CA ILE A 70 -13.76 -7.35 -11.98
C ILE A 70 -13.65 -8.84 -11.72
N LYS A 71 -14.68 -9.45 -11.11
CA LYS A 71 -14.72 -10.89 -10.86
C LYS A 71 -14.53 -11.70 -12.14
N LYS A 72 -15.16 -11.29 -13.24
CA LYS A 72 -15.02 -11.97 -14.54
C LYS A 72 -13.70 -11.70 -15.25
N ALA A 73 -13.13 -10.52 -15.06
CA ALA A 73 -11.81 -10.18 -15.60
C ALA A 73 -10.69 -10.95 -14.87
N GLU A 74 -10.80 -11.13 -13.56
CA GLU A 74 -9.86 -11.95 -12.78
C GLU A 74 -9.77 -13.37 -13.32
N GLU A 75 -10.92 -14.03 -13.56
CA GLU A 75 -11.00 -15.40 -14.12
C GLU A 75 -10.19 -15.59 -15.42
N VAL A 76 -9.91 -14.53 -16.20
CA VAL A 76 -9.11 -14.61 -17.44
C VAL A 76 -7.70 -14.02 -17.34
N LEU A 77 -7.48 -13.10 -16.41
CA LEU A 77 -6.18 -12.45 -16.22
C LEU A 77 -5.24 -13.35 -15.42
N ASP A 78 -5.76 -14.01 -14.39
CA ASP A 78 -5.02 -15.00 -13.62
C ASP A 78 -5.97 -15.89 -12.80
N ASN A 79 -5.71 -17.21 -12.76
CA ASN A 79 -6.54 -18.18 -12.04
C ASN A 79 -6.25 -18.20 -10.52
N ALA A 80 -5.55 -17.19 -10.00
CA ALA A 80 -5.16 -17.13 -8.61
C ALA A 80 -6.38 -16.91 -7.71
N LYS A 81 -6.72 -17.91 -6.89
CA LYS A 81 -7.63 -17.71 -5.76
C LYS A 81 -6.92 -16.81 -4.75
N ARG A 82 -7.53 -15.67 -4.42
CA ARG A 82 -7.14 -14.92 -3.22
C ARG A 82 -7.39 -15.85 -2.02
N GLU A 83 -6.35 -16.11 -1.22
CA GLU A 83 -6.55 -16.71 0.10
C GLU A 83 -7.43 -15.75 0.91
N ASP A 84 -8.38 -16.28 1.68
CA ASP A 84 -9.15 -15.48 2.64
C ASP A 84 -8.20 -15.06 3.78
N ILE A 85 -7.50 -13.94 3.59
CA ILE A 85 -6.62 -13.35 4.59
C ILE A 85 -7.39 -12.22 5.28
N ILE A 86 -7.32 -12.19 6.61
CA ILE A 86 -7.98 -11.15 7.40
C ILE A 86 -7.25 -9.82 7.20
N GLU A 87 -7.99 -8.82 6.72
CA GLU A 87 -7.51 -7.45 6.63
C GLU A 87 -7.82 -6.68 7.91
N PHE A 88 -6.81 -6.04 8.48
CA PHE A 88 -7.01 -5.06 9.54
C PHE A 88 -7.43 -3.72 8.92
N PRO A 89 -8.60 -3.17 9.28
CA PRO A 89 -9.18 -2.03 8.55
C PRO A 89 -8.52 -0.68 8.84
N TYR A 90 -7.74 -0.57 9.91
CA TYR A 90 -7.02 0.66 10.29
C TYR A 90 -5.55 0.57 9.89
N TYR A 91 -4.65 1.27 10.59
CA TYR A 91 -3.24 1.36 10.23
C TYR A 91 -2.35 0.62 11.21
N ALA A 92 -1.15 0.24 10.75
CA ALA A 92 -0.12 -0.31 11.59
C ALA A 92 1.24 0.33 11.27
N ILE A 93 1.98 0.66 12.33
CA ILE A 93 3.31 1.26 12.26
C ILE A 93 4.33 0.32 12.95
N PRO A 94 5.49 0.02 12.33
CA PRO A 94 6.51 -0.81 12.96
C PRO A 94 7.12 -0.10 14.16
N ILE A 95 7.33 -0.79 15.27
CA ILE A 95 7.96 -0.22 16.47
C ILE A 95 9.21 -0.95 16.93
N SER A 96 9.45 -2.18 16.46
CA SER A 96 10.71 -2.89 16.67
C SER A 96 11.86 -2.26 15.88
N GLU A 97 13.09 -2.48 16.32
CA GLU A 97 14.29 -1.99 15.63
C GLU A 97 14.39 -2.51 14.20
N GLU A 98 14.01 -3.77 13.99
CA GLU A 98 13.92 -4.41 12.69
C GLU A 98 12.58 -5.13 12.56
N SER A 99 11.96 -5.02 11.38
CA SER A 99 10.76 -5.72 10.97
C SER A 99 10.92 -6.28 9.56
N GLU A 100 10.24 -7.39 9.29
CA GLU A 100 10.19 -8.00 7.96
C GLU A 100 8.74 -8.06 7.49
N ILE A 101 8.50 -7.63 6.25
CA ILE A 101 7.17 -7.62 5.64
C ILE A 101 7.20 -8.18 4.21
N THR A 102 6.00 -8.50 3.71
CA THR A 102 5.73 -8.79 2.31
C THR A 102 4.58 -7.92 1.82
N PHE A 103 4.80 -7.12 0.77
CA PHE A 103 3.73 -6.37 0.12
C PHE A 103 2.79 -7.30 -0.63
N VAL A 104 1.48 -7.09 -0.44
CA VAL A 104 0.42 -7.95 -0.98
C VAL A 104 -0.57 -7.21 -1.87
N GLU A 105 -0.63 -5.89 -1.74
CA GLU A 105 -1.40 -5.02 -2.61
C GLU A 105 -0.58 -3.76 -2.90
N ASN A 106 -0.56 -3.33 -4.17
CA ASN A 106 0.08 -2.10 -4.61
C ASN A 106 -0.95 -1.13 -5.20
N ASN A 107 -0.49 -0.07 -5.87
CA ASN A 107 -1.36 0.96 -6.46
C ASN A 107 -2.25 1.68 -5.43
N LEU A 108 -1.83 1.68 -4.16
CA LEU A 108 -2.54 2.22 -3.01
C LEU A 108 -1.56 2.98 -2.11
N VAL A 109 -2.09 3.99 -1.42
CA VAL A 109 -1.39 4.73 -0.37
C VAL A 109 -2.30 4.81 0.87
N PRO A 110 -1.88 4.32 2.04
CA PRO A 110 -0.70 3.47 2.26
C PRO A 110 -0.83 2.11 1.53
N ALA A 111 0.31 1.48 1.26
CA ALA A 111 0.34 0.13 0.72
C ALA A 111 -0.03 -0.92 1.77
N LYS A 112 -0.53 -2.07 1.31
CA LYS A 112 -0.86 -3.19 2.19
C LYS A 112 0.26 -4.23 2.24
N ALA A 113 0.52 -4.72 3.43
CA ALA A 113 1.56 -5.71 3.66
C ALA A 113 1.13 -6.76 4.68
N ILE A 114 1.73 -7.95 4.59
CA ILE A 114 1.74 -8.96 5.66
C ILE A 114 3.01 -8.74 6.47
N VAL A 115 2.89 -8.81 7.80
CA VAL A 115 4.04 -8.76 8.71
C VAL A 115 4.58 -10.18 8.92
N ASN A 116 5.82 -10.42 8.49
CA ASN A 116 6.49 -11.70 8.67
C ASN A 116 7.21 -11.78 10.02
N LYS A 117 7.80 -10.67 10.46
CA LYS A 117 8.54 -10.57 11.72
C LYS A 117 8.54 -9.14 12.26
N GLY A 118 8.52 -8.99 13.59
CA GLY A 118 8.69 -7.71 14.27
C GLY A 118 7.47 -7.33 15.09
N THR A 119 7.55 -6.19 15.79
CA THR A 119 6.43 -5.68 16.59
C THR A 119 5.88 -4.43 15.92
N PHE A 120 4.57 -4.41 15.74
CA PHE A 120 3.82 -3.30 15.17
C PHE A 120 2.85 -2.76 16.20
N ARG A 121 2.63 -1.45 16.16
CA ARG A 121 1.53 -0.82 16.89
C ARG A 121 0.37 -0.61 15.92
N PHE A 122 -0.81 -1.08 16.30
CA PHE A 122 -2.04 -0.77 15.58
C PHE A 122 -2.57 0.57 16.06
N ILE A 123 -2.92 1.42 15.11
CA ILE A 123 -3.33 2.81 15.34
C ILE A 123 -4.58 3.12 14.52
N PHE A 124 -5.46 3.96 15.08
CA PHE A 124 -6.67 4.40 14.40
C PHE A 124 -6.34 5.39 13.28
N MET A 125 -5.34 6.26 13.47
CA MET A 125 -4.92 7.24 12.48
C MET A 125 -3.40 7.35 12.32
N PRO A 126 -2.89 7.80 11.15
CA PRO A 126 -1.46 8.05 10.95
C PRO A 126 -0.96 9.24 11.79
N TYR A 127 0.31 9.19 12.18
CA TYR A 127 0.98 10.24 12.97
C TYR A 127 2.27 10.72 12.29
N PRO A 128 2.64 12.00 12.43
CA PRO A 128 3.82 12.55 11.76
C PRO A 128 5.13 11.94 12.25
N SER A 129 5.19 11.57 13.54
CA SER A 129 6.38 11.05 14.22
C SER A 129 6.01 10.06 15.31
N TYR A 130 6.94 9.19 15.72
CA TYR A 130 6.73 8.30 16.87
C TYR A 130 6.52 9.10 18.16
N SER A 131 7.22 10.23 18.31
CA SER A 131 7.01 11.14 19.44
C SER A 131 5.56 11.64 19.51
N SER A 132 4.98 12.09 18.40
CA SER A 132 3.59 12.56 18.35
C SER A 132 2.57 11.45 18.63
N LEU A 133 2.83 10.24 18.15
CA LEU A 133 2.03 9.05 18.44
C LEU A 133 2.08 8.71 19.94
N ASN A 134 3.27 8.67 20.52
CA ASN A 134 3.44 8.37 21.95
C ASN A 134 2.79 9.45 22.83
N GLU A 135 2.86 10.71 22.42
CA GLU A 135 2.15 11.80 23.09
C GLU A 135 0.63 11.59 23.04
N ALA A 136 0.06 11.28 21.87
CA ALA A 136 -1.37 11.01 21.70
C ALA A 136 -1.82 9.84 22.58
N ILE A 137 -1.06 8.75 22.63
CA ILE A 137 -1.32 7.61 23.52
C ILE A 137 -1.30 8.04 24.99
N SER A 138 -0.29 8.79 25.42
CA SER A 138 -0.18 9.26 26.82
C SER A 138 -1.34 10.18 27.22
N LYS A 139 -1.81 11.00 26.27
CA LYS A 139 -2.95 11.91 26.40
C LYS A 139 -4.29 11.24 26.15
N GLN A 140 -4.31 9.92 25.97
CA GLN A 140 -5.54 9.15 25.77
C GLN A 140 -6.29 9.49 24.47
N GLY A 141 -5.60 10.10 23.50
CA GLY A 141 -6.12 10.44 22.17
C GLY A 141 -5.87 9.38 21.09
N GLU A 142 -5.31 8.23 21.45
CA GLU A 142 -5.10 7.07 20.56
C GLU A 142 -5.12 5.77 21.38
N ASP A 143 -5.34 4.66 20.69
CA ASP A 143 -5.27 3.30 21.21
C ASP A 143 -3.82 2.80 21.35
N ASP A 144 -3.58 1.87 22.28
CA ASP A 144 -2.26 1.24 22.46
C ASP A 144 -2.44 -0.27 22.40
N VAL A 145 -2.37 -0.78 21.17
CA VAL A 145 -2.39 -2.20 20.84
C VAL A 145 -1.08 -2.54 20.14
N LEU A 146 -0.22 -3.31 20.82
CA LEU A 146 1.02 -3.83 20.25
C LEU A 146 0.81 -5.27 19.82
N VAL A 147 1.28 -5.60 18.62
CA VAL A 147 1.17 -6.95 18.05
C VAL A 147 2.56 -7.39 17.58
N THR A 148 3.03 -8.51 18.11
CA THR A 148 4.31 -9.11 17.73
C THR A 148 4.08 -10.30 16.81
N PHE A 149 4.84 -10.32 15.72
CA PHE A 149 4.78 -11.33 14.68
C PHE A 149 6.09 -12.13 14.61
N GLU A 150 5.97 -13.44 14.43
CA GLU A 150 7.05 -14.34 14.06
C GLU A 150 6.58 -15.33 12.98
N ASN A 151 7.35 -15.47 11.91
CA ASN A 151 7.02 -16.33 10.75
C ASN A 151 5.62 -16.08 10.18
N GLY A 152 5.19 -14.82 10.13
CA GLY A 152 3.89 -14.41 9.60
C GLY A 152 2.72 -14.57 10.59
N LYS A 153 2.95 -15.16 11.77
CA LYS A 153 1.93 -15.43 12.78
C LYS A 153 2.05 -14.47 13.95
N ILE A 154 0.92 -14.17 14.57
CA ILE A 154 0.90 -13.41 15.82
C ILE A 154 1.37 -14.31 16.96
N VAL A 155 2.37 -13.85 17.71
CA VAL A 155 2.89 -14.56 18.90
C VAL A 155 2.57 -13.84 20.21
N ASN A 156 2.30 -12.53 20.16
CA ASN A 156 1.93 -11.75 21.34
C ASN A 156 1.05 -10.56 20.96
N ILE A 157 0.08 -10.22 21.83
CA ILE A 157 -0.73 -9.01 21.74
C ILE A 157 -0.79 -8.34 23.11
N GLU A 158 -0.36 -7.09 23.17
CA GLU A 158 -0.54 -6.24 24.35
C GLU A 158 -1.63 -5.20 24.07
N LYS A 159 -2.82 -5.44 24.62
CA LYS A 159 -3.97 -4.52 24.52
C LYS A 159 -4.08 -3.71 25.80
N LYS A 160 -3.48 -2.52 25.84
CA LYS A 160 -3.65 -1.59 26.98
C LYS A 160 -4.92 -0.77 26.84
N ARG A 161 -5.29 -0.40 25.61
CA ARG A 161 -6.50 0.38 25.30
C ARG A 161 -6.96 0.18 23.85
N SER A 162 -8.28 0.10 23.65
CA SER A 162 -8.95 0.02 22.34
C SER A 162 -10.32 0.73 22.43
N ILE A 163 -10.32 2.06 22.31
CA ILE A 163 -11.50 2.94 22.35
C ILE A 163 -11.93 3.32 20.93
N PHE A 164 -10.99 3.66 20.06
CA PHE A 164 -11.28 4.19 18.71
C PHE A 164 -11.36 3.06 17.68
N MET A 165 -10.49 2.07 17.79
CA MET A 165 -10.53 0.88 16.97
C MET A 165 -11.62 -0.06 17.47
N GLU A 166 -12.50 -0.49 16.55
CA GLU A 166 -13.56 -1.44 16.89
C GLU A 166 -12.96 -2.72 17.47
N SER A 167 -13.37 -3.09 18.69
CA SER A 167 -12.84 -4.28 19.38
C SER A 167 -12.98 -5.54 18.52
N LYS A 168 -14.08 -5.70 17.78
CA LYS A 168 -14.29 -6.84 16.86
C LYS A 168 -13.23 -6.93 15.77
N SER A 169 -12.70 -5.81 15.30
CA SER A 169 -11.66 -5.77 14.27
C SER A 169 -10.31 -6.20 14.85
N VAL A 170 -10.02 -5.81 16.10
CA VAL A 170 -8.82 -6.26 16.83
C VAL A 170 -8.92 -7.74 17.18
N ASP A 171 -10.09 -8.19 17.65
CA ASP A 171 -10.30 -9.58 18.07
C ASP A 171 -10.22 -10.54 16.87
N LYS A 172 -10.73 -10.16 15.69
CA LYS A 172 -10.55 -10.92 14.44
C LYS A 172 -9.09 -11.07 14.03
N VAL A 173 -8.27 -10.05 14.30
CA VAL A 173 -6.84 -10.13 14.02
C VAL A 173 -6.16 -11.13 14.96
N VAL A 174 -6.53 -11.17 16.25
CA VAL A 174 -5.98 -12.11 17.24
C VAL A 174 -6.14 -13.57 16.79
N GLU A 175 -7.27 -13.88 16.16
CA GLU A 175 -7.62 -15.24 15.72
C GLU A 175 -7.04 -15.60 14.33
N ALA A 176 -6.39 -14.65 13.65
CA ALA A 176 -5.93 -14.82 12.28
C ALA A 176 -4.56 -15.51 12.20
N ASP A 177 -4.42 -16.46 11.28
CA ASP A 177 -3.11 -17.05 10.94
C ASP A 177 -2.17 -16.06 10.25
N LYS A 178 -2.74 -15.15 9.44
CA LYS A 178 -2.03 -14.07 8.73
C LYS A 178 -2.91 -12.83 8.72
N VAL A 179 -2.27 -11.66 8.78
CA VAL A 179 -2.95 -10.37 8.82
C VAL A 179 -2.37 -9.47 7.75
N ILE A 180 -3.24 -8.88 6.94
CA ILE A 180 -2.90 -7.79 6.05
C ILE A 180 -3.11 -6.48 6.80
N ILE A 181 -2.08 -5.65 6.85
CA ILE A 181 -2.11 -4.32 7.47
C ILE A 181 -2.02 -3.21 6.43
N ASN A 182 -2.66 -2.08 6.70
CA ASN A 182 -2.31 -0.82 6.02
C ASN A 182 -1.02 -0.29 6.66
N LEU A 183 0.11 -0.48 5.98
CA LEU A 183 1.42 -0.13 6.50
C LEU A 183 1.61 1.38 6.44
N THR A 184 1.55 2.03 7.60
CA THR A 184 1.79 3.47 7.69
C THR A 184 3.12 3.74 8.39
N PRO A 185 4.01 4.53 7.78
CA PRO A 185 5.22 4.97 8.44
C PRO A 185 5.05 6.40 8.99
N THR A 186 6.15 7.01 9.45
CA THR A 186 6.21 8.44 9.80
C THR A 186 6.19 9.33 8.55
N LEU A 187 5.86 10.62 8.72
CA LEU A 187 5.61 11.56 7.62
C LEU A 187 6.75 11.60 6.59
N ASP A 188 8.00 11.66 7.05
CA ASP A 188 9.19 11.79 6.19
C ASP A 188 9.34 10.60 5.22
N THR A 189 8.75 9.44 5.52
CA THR A 189 8.87 8.23 4.70
C THR A 189 7.53 7.71 4.19
N PHE A 190 6.46 8.49 4.33
CA PHE A 190 5.08 8.10 4.02
C PHE A 190 4.87 7.49 2.63
N LEU A 191 5.56 8.03 1.63
CA LEU A 191 5.43 7.60 0.24
C LEU A 191 6.29 6.38 -0.11
N ILE A 192 7.33 6.09 0.67
CA ILE A 192 8.33 5.05 0.35
C ILE A 192 7.71 3.65 0.28
N PRO A 193 6.90 3.18 1.27
CA PRO A 193 6.28 1.86 1.19
C PRO A 193 5.44 1.64 -0.07
N SER A 194 4.70 2.67 -0.48
CA SER A 194 3.82 2.60 -1.65
C SER A 194 4.63 2.52 -2.95
N ILE A 195 5.76 3.23 -3.03
CA ILE A 195 6.71 3.09 -4.16
C ILE A 195 7.33 1.68 -4.18
N ILE A 196 7.76 1.16 -3.03
CA ILE A 196 8.35 -0.18 -2.97
C ILE A 196 7.33 -1.22 -3.45
N ALA A 197 6.07 -1.14 -2.99
CA ALA A 197 5.00 -2.04 -3.41
C ALA A 197 4.77 -2.04 -4.94
N MET A 198 4.98 -0.89 -5.60
CA MET A 198 4.91 -0.78 -7.07
C MET A 198 6.10 -1.42 -7.80
N ASN A 199 7.23 -1.62 -7.12
CA ASN A 199 8.51 -2.08 -7.70
C ASN A 199 8.88 -3.52 -7.31
N VAL A 200 7.97 -4.25 -6.67
CA VAL A 200 8.19 -5.64 -6.26
C VAL A 200 7.09 -6.57 -6.77
N LYS A 201 7.39 -7.87 -6.88
CA LYS A 201 6.38 -8.91 -7.11
C LYS A 201 5.59 -9.12 -5.83
N LEU A 202 4.28 -8.88 -5.87
CA LEU A 202 3.39 -9.10 -4.73
C LEU A 202 3.46 -10.56 -4.26
N LEU A 203 3.33 -10.79 -2.95
CA LEU A 203 3.39 -12.10 -2.29
C LEU A 203 4.74 -12.86 -2.37
N GLU A 204 5.61 -12.52 -3.33
CA GLU A 204 6.94 -13.12 -3.52
C GLU A 204 8.09 -12.24 -3.02
N ASN A 205 7.78 -11.05 -2.48
CA ASN A 205 8.77 -10.10 -2.02
C ASN A 205 9.06 -10.21 -0.52
N LYS A 206 10.26 -9.77 -0.14
CA LYS A 206 10.66 -9.60 1.25
C LYS A 206 11.33 -8.24 1.42
N VAL A 207 10.81 -7.44 2.34
CA VAL A 207 11.33 -6.10 2.63
C VAL A 207 11.60 -5.98 4.12
N ILE A 208 12.79 -5.49 4.45
CA ILE A 208 13.18 -5.16 5.84
C ILE A 208 12.90 -3.68 6.09
N ILE A 209 12.29 -3.40 7.24
CA ILE A 209 12.12 -2.06 7.77
C ILE A 209 13.00 -1.93 9.01
N LYS A 210 13.90 -0.95 9.02
CA LYS A 210 14.74 -0.63 10.19
C LYS A 210 14.28 0.69 10.79
N LYS A 211 13.99 0.70 12.08
CA LYS A 211 13.59 1.89 12.83
C LYS A 211 14.83 2.53 13.44
N ASN A 212 15.12 3.76 13.02
CA ASN A 212 16.21 4.58 13.54
C ASN A 212 15.62 5.80 14.25
N ASN A 213 15.31 5.68 15.54
CA ASN A 213 14.60 6.68 16.32
C ASN A 213 13.25 7.09 15.68
N GLU A 214 13.21 8.24 15.03
CA GLU A 214 12.03 8.84 14.39
C GLU A 214 11.87 8.48 12.90
N SER A 215 12.92 7.93 12.29
CA SER A 215 12.91 7.59 10.86
C SER A 215 12.82 6.08 10.64
N LEU A 216 12.35 5.72 9.46
CA LEU A 216 12.36 4.35 8.96
C LEU A 216 13.24 4.28 7.73
N SER A 217 14.04 3.22 7.62
CA SER A 217 14.71 2.86 6.37
C SER A 217 14.20 1.51 5.88
N TYR A 218 14.30 1.31 4.57
CA TYR A 218 13.70 0.17 3.88
C TYR A 218 14.71 -0.48 2.96
N GLU A 219 14.76 -1.80 2.98
CA GLU A 219 15.68 -2.62 2.19
C GLU A 219 14.90 -3.76 1.53
N ILE A 220 14.94 -3.84 0.20
CA ILE A 220 14.30 -4.94 -0.55
C ILE A 220 15.29 -6.10 -0.61
N LEU A 221 15.01 -7.18 0.12
CA LEU A 221 15.85 -8.38 0.12
C LEU A 221 15.58 -9.27 -1.09
N SER A 222 14.33 -9.34 -1.55
CA SER A 222 13.95 -10.17 -2.69
C SER A 222 12.65 -9.68 -3.34
N GLY A 223 12.41 -10.12 -4.58
CA GLY A 223 11.20 -9.80 -5.33
C GLY A 223 11.21 -8.45 -6.04
N LYS A 224 12.35 -7.72 -6.06
CA LYS A 224 12.51 -6.49 -6.86
C LYS A 224 12.30 -6.79 -8.35
N VAL A 225 11.59 -5.91 -9.04
CA VAL A 225 11.25 -6.04 -10.47
C VAL A 225 12.00 -4.99 -11.30
N ASP A 226 12.36 -5.36 -12.53
CA ASP A 226 13.00 -4.45 -13.48
C ASP A 226 12.11 -3.25 -13.83
N SER A 227 12.72 -2.07 -13.97
CA SER A 227 11.98 -0.82 -14.23
C SER A 227 11.07 -0.89 -15.45
N ASN A 228 11.47 -1.60 -16.51
CA ASN A 228 10.66 -1.77 -17.71
C ASN A 228 9.37 -2.57 -17.44
N GLU A 229 9.44 -3.57 -16.57
CA GLU A 229 8.29 -4.40 -16.19
C GLU A 229 7.37 -3.63 -15.23
N VAL A 230 7.93 -2.82 -14.34
CA VAL A 230 7.17 -1.87 -13.50
C VAL A 230 6.40 -0.87 -14.37
N ILE A 231 7.06 -0.25 -15.36
CA ILE A 231 6.46 0.73 -16.27
C ILE A 231 5.33 0.14 -17.12
N LYS A 232 5.42 -1.14 -17.50
CA LYS A 232 4.35 -1.87 -18.20
C LYS A 232 3.18 -2.26 -17.29
N GLY A 233 3.31 -2.12 -15.96
CA GLY A 233 2.29 -2.53 -15.00
C GLY A 233 2.29 -4.03 -14.72
N ASN A 234 3.41 -4.72 -14.95
CA ASN A 234 3.51 -6.17 -14.69
C ASN A 234 3.62 -6.51 -13.20
N THR A 235 3.86 -5.52 -12.33
CA THR A 235 3.77 -5.67 -10.87
C THR A 235 2.34 -5.59 -10.33
N LEU A 236 1.37 -5.10 -11.12
CA LEU A 236 -0.03 -5.00 -10.70
C LEU A 236 -0.71 -6.36 -10.69
N ASP A 237 -1.50 -6.63 -9.67
CA ASP A 237 -2.34 -7.82 -9.61
C ASP A 237 -3.52 -7.75 -10.60
N SER A 238 -4.15 -8.89 -10.85
CA SER A 238 -5.27 -9.02 -11.78
C SER A 238 -6.46 -8.14 -11.41
N THR A 239 -6.77 -8.03 -10.11
CA THR A 239 -7.85 -7.19 -9.59
C THR A 239 -7.62 -5.72 -9.89
N THR A 240 -6.38 -5.24 -9.70
CA THR A 240 -6.00 -3.85 -9.96
C THR A 240 -6.01 -3.56 -11.46
N LYS A 241 -5.46 -4.47 -12.28
CA LYS A 241 -5.52 -4.35 -13.75
C LYS A 241 -6.97 -4.27 -14.25
N ALA A 242 -7.84 -5.14 -13.75
CA ALA A 242 -9.26 -5.13 -14.08
C ALA A 242 -9.93 -3.82 -13.64
N SER A 243 -9.69 -3.38 -12.40
CA SER A 243 -10.21 -2.11 -11.86
C SER A 243 -9.82 -0.93 -12.74
N ILE A 244 -8.52 -0.79 -13.04
CA ILE A 244 -7.98 0.27 -13.88
C ILE A 244 -8.63 0.26 -15.27
N TYR A 245 -8.74 -0.91 -15.90
CA TYR A 245 -9.36 -1.03 -17.22
C TYR A 245 -10.82 -0.56 -17.20
N TYR A 246 -11.60 -1.00 -16.20
CA TYR A 246 -12.99 -0.60 -16.05
C TYR A 246 -13.13 0.91 -15.88
N ASP A 247 -12.39 1.47 -14.92
CA ASP A 247 -12.50 2.88 -14.54
C ASP A 247 -12.03 3.79 -15.71
N PHE A 248 -11.02 3.37 -16.46
CA PHE A 248 -10.58 4.07 -17.66
C PHE A 248 -11.65 4.03 -18.76
N LYS A 249 -12.24 2.87 -19.05
CA LYS A 249 -13.28 2.73 -20.08
C LYS A 249 -14.56 3.49 -19.74
N LYS A 250 -14.89 3.59 -18.45
CA LYS A 250 -16.01 4.39 -17.94
C LYS A 250 -15.70 5.88 -17.81
N LYS A 251 -14.43 6.30 -18.01
CA LYS A 251 -13.96 7.67 -17.83
C LYS A 251 -14.28 8.21 -16.43
N THR A 252 -14.14 7.37 -15.41
CA THR A 252 -14.41 7.69 -14.00
C THR A 252 -13.17 8.07 -13.22
N ILE A 253 -11.99 8.04 -13.85
CA ILE A 253 -10.72 8.41 -13.22
C ILE A 253 -10.65 9.93 -13.10
N ILE A 254 -10.71 10.44 -11.87
CA ILE A 254 -10.53 11.85 -11.52
C ILE A 254 -9.25 11.93 -10.69
N GLN A 255 -8.16 12.43 -11.28
CA GLN A 255 -6.83 12.40 -10.66
C GLN A 255 -6.74 13.31 -9.44
N GLU A 256 -7.44 14.43 -9.46
CA GLU A 256 -7.53 15.37 -8.34
C GLU A 256 -8.07 14.65 -7.10
N ASN A 257 -9.15 13.87 -7.22
CA ASN A 257 -9.71 13.11 -6.10
C ASN A 257 -8.73 12.07 -5.56
N ILE A 258 -7.89 11.47 -6.42
CA ILE A 258 -6.88 10.51 -5.99
C ILE A 258 -5.75 11.22 -5.23
N ILE A 259 -5.31 12.37 -5.74
CA ILE A 259 -4.31 13.23 -5.07
C ILE A 259 -4.84 13.66 -3.70
N ASP A 260 -6.06 14.19 -3.63
CA ASP A 260 -6.70 14.61 -2.38
C ASP A 260 -6.85 13.42 -1.41
N GLY A 261 -7.20 12.25 -1.92
CA GLY A 261 -7.28 11.02 -1.13
C GLY A 261 -5.93 10.56 -0.56
N ILE A 262 -4.83 10.77 -1.28
CA ILE A 262 -3.47 10.53 -0.78
C ILE A 262 -3.13 11.56 0.29
N LEU A 263 -3.33 12.85 0.01
CA LEU A 263 -3.01 13.95 0.92
C LEU A 263 -3.77 13.84 2.26
N ASN A 264 -5.06 13.48 2.22
CA ASN A 264 -5.89 13.32 3.42
C ASN A 264 -5.45 12.16 4.34
N LYS A 265 -4.64 11.22 3.83
CA LYS A 265 -4.06 10.13 4.63
C LYS A 265 -2.68 10.48 5.17
N MET A 266 -2.02 11.50 4.63
CA MET A 266 -0.71 11.92 5.11
C MET A 266 -0.88 12.63 6.46
N PRO A 267 -0.06 12.31 7.46
CA PRO A 267 -0.12 12.97 8.76
C PRO A 267 0.62 14.31 8.71
N ILE A 268 0.05 15.29 8.00
CA ILE A 268 0.59 16.66 7.82
C ILE A 268 0.21 17.55 9.00
#